data_AF-A0A959LEB4-F1
#
_entry.id   AF-A0A959LEB4-F1
#
_cell.length_a   1.000
_cell.length_b   1.000
_cell.length_c   1.000
_cell.angle_alpha   90.00
_cell.angle_beta   90.00
_cell.angle_gamma   90.00
#
_symmetry.space_group_name_H-M   'P 1'
#
loop_
_entity.id
_entity.type
_entity.pdbx_description
1 polymer ?
#
loop_
_entity_poly.entity_id
_entity_poly.type
_entity_poly.pdbx_seq_one_letter_code
_entity_poly.pdbx_strand_id
1 'polypeptide(L)'
;RQAKAAAYIIDHVADTAMMKKYLPIIENYCKRGEAEWFSYAIIKDRLNILEDKNQIYGTQFDILSNGRISFPNLANIDSTNILRQQIGLPKITISQ
;
A
#
# COMPACT_ATOMS: atom_id res chain seq x y z
N ARG A 1 11.06 11.39 8.13
CA ARG A 1 10.41 11.75 9.42
C ARG A 1 9.88 10.47 10.06
N GLN A 2 9.91 10.35 11.39
CA GLN A 2 9.68 9.10 12.16
C GLN A 2 8.36 8.36 11.82
N ALA A 3 7.32 9.06 11.36
CA ALA A 3 6.06 8.45 10.91
C ALA A 3 6.23 7.39 9.80
N LYS A 4 7.19 7.58 8.90
CA LYS A 4 7.48 6.61 7.83
C LYS A 4 8.07 5.30 8.39
N ALA A 5 8.91 5.39 9.42
CA ALA A 5 9.49 4.22 10.07
C ALA A 5 8.42 3.40 10.82
N ALA A 6 7.47 4.08 11.49
CA ALA A 6 6.35 3.42 12.14
C ALA A 6 5.47 2.65 11.14
N ALA A 7 5.20 3.23 9.96
CA ALA A 7 4.42 2.56 8.92
C ALA A 7 5.10 1.28 8.40
N TYR A 8 6.43 1.31 8.19
CA TYR A 8 7.20 0.13 7.80
C TYR A 8 7.24 -0.96 8.88
N ILE A 9 7.29 -0.57 10.16
CA ILE A 9 7.21 -1.55 11.26
C ILE A 9 5.85 -2.27 11.20
N ILE A 10 4.76 -1.52 11.08
CA ILE A 10 3.41 -2.10 11.00
C ILE A 10 3.29 -3.05 9.79
N ASP A 11 3.81 -2.66 8.63
CA ASP A 11 3.83 -3.47 7.40
C ASP A 11 4.51 -4.84 7.60
N HIS A 12 5.61 -4.89 8.35
CA HIS A 12 6.38 -6.12 8.58
C HIS A 12 5.89 -7.00 9.74
N VAL A 13 5.12 -6.48 10.69
CA VAL A 13 4.67 -7.24 11.88
C VAL A 13 3.67 -8.36 11.56
N ALA A 14 3.09 -8.36 10.35
CA ALA A 14 2.12 -9.36 9.87
C ALA A 14 0.89 -9.59 10.80
N ASP A 15 0.58 -8.62 11.66
CA ASP A 15 -0.59 -8.63 12.54
C ASP A 15 -1.75 -7.87 11.90
N THR A 16 -2.70 -8.61 11.34
CA THR A 16 -3.87 -8.03 10.67
C THR A 16 -4.79 -7.27 11.62
N ALA A 17 -4.88 -7.65 12.90
CA ALA A 17 -5.69 -6.95 13.89
C ALA A 17 -5.09 -5.57 14.20
N MET A 18 -3.76 -5.50 14.35
CA MET A 18 -3.03 -4.25 14.51
C MET A 18 -3.20 -3.35 13.26
N MET A 19 -3.02 -3.89 12.05
CA MET A 19 -3.19 -3.13 10.81
C MET A 19 -4.61 -2.54 10.69
N LYS A 20 -5.65 -3.34 10.95
CA LYS A 20 -7.05 -2.89 10.96
C LYS A 20 -7.30 -1.78 11.99
N LYS A 21 -6.68 -1.87 13.16
CA LYS A 21 -6.78 -0.86 14.22
C LYS A 21 -6.17 0.49 13.80
N TYR A 22 -5.00 0.47 13.14
CA TYR A 22 -4.28 1.70 12.81
C TYR A 22 -4.65 2.32 11.47
N LEU A 23 -5.18 1.54 10.51
CA LEU A 23 -5.56 2.07 9.19
C LEU A 23 -6.51 3.29 9.26
N PRO A 24 -7.63 3.26 10.01
CA PRO A 24 -8.52 4.42 10.12
C PRO A 24 -7.86 5.64 10.77
N ILE A 25 -6.93 5.39 11.71
CA ILE A 25 -6.19 6.44 12.40
C ILE A 25 -5.25 7.14 11.41
N ILE A 26 -4.48 6.36 10.66
CA ILE A 26 -3.55 6.88 9.64
C ILE A 26 -4.32 7.61 8.56
N GLU A 27 -5.45 7.07 8.10
CA GLU A 27 -6.32 7.72 7.12
C GLU A 27 -6.79 9.11 7.59
N ASN A 28 -7.18 9.24 8.87
CA ASN A 28 -7.57 10.53 9.45
C ASN A 28 -6.41 11.55 9.41
N TYR A 29 -5.21 11.12 9.79
CA TYR A 29 -4.02 11.98 9.71
C TYR A 29 -3.66 12.35 8.26
N CYS A 30 -3.82 11.44 7.31
CA CYS A 30 -3.62 11.73 5.88
C CYS A 30 -4.61 12.79 5.38
N LYS A 31 -5.90 12.67 5.75
CA LYS A 31 -6.94 13.67 5.43
C LYS A 31 -6.63 15.06 6.00
N ARG A 32 -5.93 15.12 7.14
CA ARG A 32 -5.48 16.38 7.77
C ARG A 32 -4.15 16.91 7.22
N GLY A 33 -3.50 16.18 6.31
CA GLY A 33 -2.16 16.52 5.82
C GLY A 33 -1.03 16.28 6.83
N GLU A 34 -1.31 15.55 7.91
CA GLU A 34 -0.37 15.25 8.99
C GLU A 34 0.39 13.92 8.78
N ALA A 35 -0.06 13.10 7.82
CA ALA A 35 0.61 11.88 7.41
C ALA A 35 0.61 11.71 5.87
N GLU A 36 1.62 11.01 5.36
CA GLU A 36 1.72 10.70 3.92
C GLU A 36 0.77 9.56 3.55
N TRP A 37 -0.03 9.75 2.51
CA TRP A 37 -0.93 8.71 1.97
C TRP A 37 -0.21 7.42 1.56
N PHE A 38 1.08 7.49 1.22
CA PHE A 38 1.89 6.30 0.97
C PHE A 38 1.97 5.37 2.20
N SER A 39 1.97 5.93 3.42
CA SER A 39 1.98 5.16 4.66
C SER A 39 0.67 4.39 4.86
N TYR A 40 -0.45 4.98 4.46
CA TYR A 40 -1.74 4.29 4.45
C TYR A 40 -1.76 3.18 3.39
N ALA A 41 -1.33 3.51 2.16
CA ALA A 41 -1.35 2.58 1.02
C ALA A 41 -0.55 1.30 1.30
N ILE A 42 0.66 1.41 1.87
CA ILE A 42 1.51 0.24 2.13
C ILE A 42 0.89 -0.74 3.11
N ILE A 43 0.36 -0.24 4.24
CA ILE A 43 -0.31 -1.04 5.26
C ILE A 43 -1.62 -1.63 4.71
N LYS A 44 -2.36 -0.86 3.89
CA LYS A 44 -3.62 -1.31 3.32
C LYS A 44 -3.42 -2.48 2.36
N ASP A 45 -2.44 -2.38 1.46
CA ASP A 45 -2.13 -3.44 0.52
C ASP A 45 -1.54 -4.66 1.22
N ARG A 46 -0.71 -4.46 2.25
CA ARG A 46 -0.20 -5.56 3.08
C ARG A 46 -1.32 -6.32 3.78
N LEU A 47 -2.26 -5.61 4.39
CA LEU A 47 -3.44 -6.21 5.00
C LEU A 47 -4.25 -6.99 3.97
N ASN A 48 -4.46 -6.44 2.78
CA ASN A 48 -5.19 -7.13 1.72
C ASN A 48 -4.47 -8.44 1.32
N ILE A 49 -3.16 -8.42 1.14
CA ILE A 49 -2.38 -9.64 0.85
C ILE A 49 -2.53 -10.69 1.96
N LEU A 50 -2.42 -10.28 3.24
CA LEU A 50 -2.56 -11.19 4.37
C LEU A 50 -3.98 -11.76 4.53
N GLU A 51 -4.98 -11.14 3.89
CA GLU A 51 -6.37 -11.59 3.86
C GLU A 51 -6.77 -12.23 2.52
N ASP A 52 -5.80 -12.62 1.68
CA ASP A 52 -6.03 -13.18 0.33
C ASP A 52 -6.91 -12.30 -0.57
N LYS A 53 -6.82 -10.97 -0.40
CA LYS A 53 -7.52 -9.96 -1.20
C LYS A 53 -6.57 -9.26 -2.16
N ASN A 54 -7.15 -8.67 -3.20
CA ASN A 54 -6.38 -7.86 -4.14
C ASN A 54 -5.83 -6.59 -3.46
N GLN A 55 -4.56 -6.27 -3.73
CA GLN A 55 -4.03 -4.96 -3.42
C GLN A 55 -4.59 -3.91 -4.39
N ILE A 56 -4.90 -2.73 -3.85
CA ILE A 56 -5.63 -1.67 -4.55
C ILE A 56 -4.74 -0.48 -4.90
N TYR A 57 -3.57 -0.37 -4.25
CA TYR A 57 -2.57 0.64 -4.59
C TYR A 57 -1.34 0.03 -5.27
N GLY A 58 -1.13 -1.28 -5.22
CA GLY A 58 0.05 -1.95 -5.80
C GLY A 58 1.36 -1.51 -5.15
N THR A 59 1.41 -1.41 -3.82
CA THR A 59 2.64 -1.06 -3.11
C THR A 59 3.52 -2.26 -2.79
N GLN A 60 2.95 -3.46 -2.79
CA GLN A 60 3.66 -4.71 -2.46
C GLN A 60 4.09 -5.37 -3.77
N PHE A 61 5.39 -5.62 -3.91
CA PHE A 61 5.92 -6.21 -5.13
C PHE A 61 7.14 -7.08 -4.84
N ASP A 62 7.32 -8.08 -5.69
CA ASP A 62 8.49 -8.93 -5.72
C ASP A 62 9.36 -8.58 -6.92
N ILE A 63 10.67 -8.73 -6.76
CA ILE A 63 11.61 -8.67 -7.87
C ILE A 63 11.88 -10.11 -8.28
N LEU A 64 11.45 -10.46 -9.50
CA LEU A 64 11.66 -11.77 -10.09
C LEU A 64 13.14 -11.98 -10.43
N SER A 65 13.55 -13.23 -10.62
CA SER A 65 14.94 -13.59 -10.97
C SER A 65 15.45 -12.94 -12.26
N ASN A 66 14.54 -12.55 -13.17
CA ASN A 66 14.84 -11.84 -14.41
C ASN A 66 14.84 -10.31 -14.26
N GLY A 67 14.75 -9.78 -13.04
CA GLY A 67 14.72 -8.34 -12.74
C GLY A 67 13.36 -7.67 -12.97
N ARG A 68 12.33 -8.40 -13.41
CA ARG A 68 10.97 -7.85 -13.57
C ARG A 68 10.29 -7.71 -12.22
N ILE A 69 9.44 -6.69 -12.11
CA ILE A 69 8.59 -6.48 -10.94
C ILE A 69 7.30 -7.30 -11.10
N SER A 70 6.95 -8.08 -10.08
CA SER A 70 5.69 -8.80 -9.98
C SER A 70 4.86 -8.19 -8.86
N PHE A 71 3.60 -7.87 -9.13
CA PHE A 71 2.65 -7.40 -8.12
C PHE A 71 1.70 -8.56 -7.75
N PRO A 72 1.89 -9.23 -6.61
CA PRO A 72 1.02 -10.33 -6.20
C PRO A 72 -0.41 -9.84 -5.99
N ASN A 73 -1.41 -10.45 -6.64
CA ASN A 73 -2.82 -10.10 -6.47
C ASN A 73 -3.12 -8.60 -6.67
N LEU A 74 -2.53 -7.97 -7.69
CA LEU A 74 -2.89 -6.60 -8.05
C LEU A 74 -4.32 -6.54 -8.59
N ALA A 75 -5.11 -5.56 -8.13
CA ALA A 75 -6.35 -5.20 -8.81
C ALA A 75 -6.08 -4.77 -10.27
N ASN A 76 -7.14 -4.47 -11.03
CA ASN A 76 -6.97 -3.93 -12.37
C ASN A 76 -6.10 -2.64 -12.34
N ILE A 77 -5.14 -2.53 -13.26
CA ILE A 77 -4.14 -1.45 -13.30
C ILE A 77 -4.79 -0.06 -13.46
N ASP A 78 -5.88 0.05 -14.22
CA ASP A 78 -6.59 1.32 -14.43
C ASP A 78 -7.27 1.74 -13.13
N SER A 79 -7.97 0.81 -12.47
CA SER A 79 -8.61 1.07 -11.17
C SER A 79 -7.58 1.45 -10.09
N THR A 80 -6.43 0.78 -10.10
CA THR A 80 -5.31 1.06 -9.19
C THR A 80 -4.78 2.48 -9.44
N ASN A 81 -4.55 2.85 -10.70
CA ASN A 81 -4.03 4.17 -11.05
C ASN A 81 -5.02 5.30 -10.73
N ILE A 82 -6.34 5.06 -10.83
CA ILE A 82 -7.36 6.00 -10.36
C ILE A 82 -7.24 6.24 -8.85
N LEU A 83 -7.18 5.17 -8.05
CA LEU A 83 -7.05 5.27 -6.60
C LEU A 83 -5.74 5.95 -6.19
N ARG A 84 -4.63 5.60 -6.85
CA ARG A 84 -3.32 6.23 -6.62
C ARG A 84 -3.36 7.73 -6.89
N GLN A 85 -4.00 8.15 -7.99
CA GLN A 85 -4.13 9.57 -8.32
C GLN A 85 -4.94 10.34 -7.26
N GLN A 86 -6.02 9.74 -6.73
CA GLN A 86 -6.85 10.37 -5.69
C GLN A 86 -6.07 10.70 -4.41
N ILE A 87 -5.04 9.92 -4.09
CA ILE A 87 -4.21 10.09 -2.90
C ILE A 87 -2.82 10.67 -3.21
N GLY A 88 -2.60 11.16 -4.43
CA GLY A 88 -1.36 11.83 -4.84
C GLY A 88 -0.17 10.90 -5.11
N LEU A 89 -0.40 9.60 -5.34
CA LEU A 89 0.64 8.65 -5.73
C LEU A 89 0.85 8.62 -7.24
N PRO A 90 2.10 8.39 -7.72
CA PRO A 90 2.41 8.27 -9.14
C PRO A 90 1.78 7.00 -9.73
N LYS A 91 1.42 7.01 -11.02
CA LYS A 91 0.89 5.83 -11.72
C LYS A 91 1.92 4.69 -11.75
N ILE A 92 1.43 3.45 -11.74
CA ILE A 92 2.20 2.26 -12.04
C ILE A 92 2.08 2.00 -13.55
N THR A 93 3.22 1.77 -14.20
CA THR A 93 3.31 1.34 -15.59
C THR A 93 3.97 -0.02 -15.61
N ILE A 94 3.32 -1.01 -16.21
CA ILE A 94 3.91 -2.34 -16.40
C ILE A 94 4.54 -2.35 -17.79
N SER A 95 5.87 -2.42 -17.88
CA SER A 95 6.55 -2.71 -19.14
C SER A 95 6.31 -4.18 -19.47
N GLN A 96 5.65 -4.44 -20.60
CA GLN A 96 5.43 -5.79 -21.13
C GLN A 96 6.76 -6.43 -21.52
#